data_AF-A0A6N8HMP1-F1
#
_entry.id   AF-A0A6N8HMP1-F1
#
_cell.length_a   1.000
_cell.length_b   1.000
_cell.length_c   1.000
_cell.angle_alpha   90.00
_cell.angle_beta   90.00
_cell.angle_gamma   90.00
#
_symmetry.space_group_name_H-M   'P 1'
#
loop_
_entity.id
_entity.type
_entity.pdbx_description
1 polymer ?
#
loop_
_entity_poly.entity_id
_entity_poly.type
_entity_poly.pdbx_seq_one_letter_code
_entity_poly.pdbx_strand_id
1 'polypeptide(L)'
;MTPDKITQVTSDMYANALLTAGVENATVAVASPVKVTGHSALTGIYKAYDAEGAQLDKERMELANEELGVATDLVNDSNLSQEEVSQLLTEIKQAISENKPATKEDVEQIVNEQLKKLDISLSDADKQMLIDLFEKMRNLNIDFDQVKEQLQDIANTVKDKMDELGLDAGFWEKVGNFFSDLFNSIGDFFGGLLGSE
;
A
#
# COMPACT_ATOMS: atom_id res chain seq x y z
N MET A 1 -7.83 -16.10 -14.43
CA MET A 1 -6.48 -15.49 -14.51
C MET A 1 -5.45 -16.51 -14.00
N THR A 2 -4.15 -16.27 -14.16
CA THR A 2 -3.07 -17.13 -13.61
C THR A 2 -2.23 -16.37 -12.57
N PRO A 3 -2.81 -15.97 -11.41
CA PRO A 3 -2.06 -15.22 -10.39
C PRO A 3 -0.86 -16.01 -9.85
N ASP A 4 -0.94 -17.34 -9.90
CA ASP A 4 0.08 -18.31 -9.47
C ASP A 4 1.41 -18.24 -10.26
N LYS A 5 1.47 -17.43 -11.32
CA LYS A 5 2.68 -17.19 -12.11
C LYS A 5 3.41 -15.90 -11.75
N ILE A 6 2.82 -15.04 -10.92
CA ILE A 6 3.48 -13.88 -10.33
C ILE A 6 4.02 -14.30 -8.97
N THR A 7 5.34 -14.23 -8.75
CA THR A 7 5.99 -14.94 -7.63
C THR A 7 6.44 -14.05 -6.48
N GLN A 8 6.50 -12.73 -6.65
CA GLN A 8 6.98 -11.81 -5.61
C GLN A 8 6.00 -10.69 -5.31
N VAL A 9 5.44 -10.08 -6.36
CA VAL A 9 4.53 -8.94 -6.19
C VAL A 9 3.09 -9.42 -6.05
N THR A 10 2.45 -9.07 -4.94
CA THR A 10 1.03 -9.36 -4.70
C THR A 10 0.12 -8.28 -5.26
N SER A 11 -1.18 -8.58 -5.33
CA SER A 11 -2.19 -7.58 -5.68
C SER A 11 -2.20 -6.39 -4.72
N ASP A 12 -2.00 -6.62 -3.42
CA ASP A 12 -2.00 -5.55 -2.40
C ASP A 12 -0.78 -4.64 -2.54
N MET A 13 0.36 -5.20 -2.91
CA MET A 13 1.56 -4.44 -3.25
C MET A 13 1.34 -3.59 -4.52
N TYR A 14 0.68 -4.13 -5.55
CA TYR A 14 0.31 -3.32 -6.72
C TYR A 14 -0.67 -2.21 -6.33
N ALA A 15 -1.70 -2.50 -5.55
CA ALA A 15 -2.68 -1.50 -5.13
C ALA A 15 -2.01 -0.35 -4.36
N ASN A 16 -1.11 -0.68 -3.43
CA ASN A 16 -0.31 0.28 -2.69
C ASN A 16 0.56 1.17 -3.58
N ALA A 17 1.31 0.57 -4.51
CA ALA A 17 2.14 1.32 -5.44
C ALA A 17 1.30 2.18 -6.40
N LEU A 18 0.16 1.68 -6.89
CA LEU A 18 -0.73 2.41 -7.80
C LEU A 18 -1.37 3.62 -7.10
N LEU A 19 -1.74 3.48 -5.83
CA LEU A 19 -2.21 4.58 -5.00
C LEU A 19 -1.13 5.67 -4.88
N THR A 20 0.11 5.27 -4.60
CA THR A 20 1.26 6.20 -4.55
C THR A 20 1.46 6.91 -5.89
N ALA A 21 1.32 6.20 -7.01
CA ALA A 21 1.38 6.77 -8.35
C ALA A 21 0.22 7.73 -8.67
N GLY A 22 -0.88 7.70 -7.93
CA GLY A 22 -2.07 8.52 -8.16
C GLY A 22 -3.04 7.93 -9.19
N VAL A 23 -3.04 6.61 -9.35
CA VAL A 23 -4.01 5.91 -10.18
C VAL A 23 -5.35 5.87 -9.47
N GLU A 24 -6.41 6.28 -10.16
CA GLU A 24 -7.76 6.37 -9.62
C GLU A 24 -8.73 5.56 -10.46
N ASN A 25 -9.76 4.99 -9.82
CA ASN A 25 -10.88 4.34 -10.51
C ASN A 25 -10.48 3.25 -11.53
N ALA A 26 -9.36 2.57 -11.31
CA ALA A 26 -8.84 1.54 -12.21
C ALA A 26 -9.13 0.13 -11.69
N THR A 27 -9.50 -0.78 -12.58
CA THR A 27 -9.49 -2.23 -12.30
C THR A 27 -8.29 -2.84 -13.00
N VAL A 28 -7.35 -3.37 -12.21
CA VAL A 28 -6.09 -3.92 -12.71
C VAL A 28 -6.10 -5.44 -12.68
N ALA A 29 -5.73 -6.06 -13.80
CA ALA A 29 -5.58 -7.49 -13.95
C ALA A 29 -4.17 -7.83 -14.42
N VAL A 30 -3.39 -8.50 -13.57
CA VAL A 30 -2.03 -8.95 -13.90
C VAL A 30 -2.03 -10.47 -14.10
N ALA A 31 -1.51 -10.92 -15.23
CA ALA A 31 -1.35 -12.34 -15.53
C ALA A 31 -0.09 -12.58 -16.34
N SER A 32 0.50 -13.77 -16.17
CA SER A 32 1.65 -14.20 -16.96
C SER A 32 1.50 -15.66 -17.39
N PRO A 33 1.91 -16.02 -18.62
CA PRO A 33 1.94 -17.42 -19.07
C PRO A 33 3.13 -18.19 -18.48
N VAL A 34 4.12 -17.50 -17.92
CA VAL A 34 5.35 -18.07 -17.35
C VAL A 34 5.64 -17.46 -15.97
N LYS A 35 6.43 -18.13 -15.12
CA LYS A 35 6.77 -17.59 -13.80
C LYS A 35 7.62 -16.32 -13.94
N VAL A 36 7.19 -15.24 -13.30
CA VAL A 36 7.87 -13.93 -13.27
C VAL A 36 7.71 -13.27 -11.90
N THR A 37 8.57 -12.31 -11.58
CA THR A 37 8.53 -11.60 -10.28
C THR A 37 7.30 -10.69 -10.14
N GLY A 38 6.92 -10.02 -11.23
CA GLY A 38 5.76 -9.11 -11.30
C GLY A 38 6.13 -7.65 -11.54
N HIS A 39 7.30 -7.18 -11.11
CA HIS A 39 7.69 -5.76 -11.14
C HIS A 39 7.44 -5.01 -12.46
N SER A 40 7.66 -5.66 -13.61
CA SER A 40 7.45 -5.04 -14.93
C SER A 40 5.98 -4.75 -15.27
N ALA A 41 5.04 -5.36 -14.55
CA ALA A 41 3.61 -5.12 -14.75
C ALA A 41 3.25 -3.67 -14.42
N LEU A 42 3.88 -3.06 -13.42
CA LEU A 42 3.60 -1.69 -12.98
C LEU A 42 3.83 -0.68 -14.11
N THR A 43 4.95 -0.80 -14.83
CA THR A 43 5.22 0.00 -16.04
C THR A 43 4.19 -0.23 -17.14
N GLY A 44 3.70 -1.46 -17.30
CA GLY A 44 2.63 -1.77 -18.26
C GLY A 44 1.31 -1.11 -17.90
N ILE A 45 0.96 -1.12 -16.61
CA ILE A 45 -0.25 -0.48 -16.08
C ILE A 45 -0.21 1.03 -16.31
N TYR A 46 0.92 1.69 -16.02
CA TYR A 46 1.07 3.14 -16.28
C TYR A 46 0.86 3.49 -17.74
N LYS A 47 1.45 2.71 -18.66
CA LYS A 47 1.26 2.93 -20.10
C LYS A 47 -0.18 2.76 -20.56
N ALA A 48 -0.90 1.80 -19.96
CA ALA A 48 -2.32 1.59 -20.26
C ALA A 48 -3.17 2.74 -19.72
N TYR A 49 -2.92 3.17 -18.48
CA TYR A 49 -3.63 4.26 -17.83
C TYR A 49 -3.42 5.61 -18.53
N ASP A 50 -2.16 5.94 -18.88
CA ASP A 50 -1.83 7.14 -19.65
C ASP A 50 -2.54 7.16 -21.02
N ALA A 51 -2.73 6.00 -21.65
CA ALA A 51 -3.42 5.88 -22.93
C ALA A 51 -4.93 6.20 -22.83
N GLU A 52 -5.51 6.13 -21.64
CA GLU A 52 -6.90 6.54 -21.36
C GLU A 52 -7.04 8.07 -21.16
N GLY A 53 -5.93 8.82 -21.23
CA GLY A 53 -5.91 10.28 -21.16
C GLY A 53 -5.69 10.84 -19.75
N ALA A 54 -5.43 9.99 -18.76
CA ALA A 54 -5.08 10.38 -17.39
C ALA A 54 -3.57 10.30 -17.20
N GLN A 55 -2.88 11.44 -17.30
CA GLN A 55 -1.42 11.48 -17.18
C GLN A 55 -0.99 11.42 -15.71
N LEU A 56 -0.16 10.43 -15.37
CA LEU A 56 0.41 10.31 -14.03
C LEU A 56 1.63 11.21 -13.82
N ASP A 57 1.83 11.65 -12.58
CA ASP A 57 3.02 12.38 -12.19
C ASP A 57 4.26 11.45 -12.19
N LYS A 58 5.36 11.90 -12.79
CA LYS A 58 6.55 11.07 -12.94
C LYS A 58 7.26 10.77 -11.62
N GLU A 59 7.32 11.74 -10.73
CA GLU A 59 7.97 11.57 -9.43
C GLU A 59 7.15 10.62 -8.57
N ARG A 60 5.82 10.69 -8.64
CA ARG A 60 4.91 9.72 -8.02
C ARG A 60 5.05 8.31 -8.61
N MET A 61 5.19 8.18 -9.93
CA MET A 61 5.45 6.88 -10.57
C MET A 61 6.79 6.29 -10.14
N GLU A 62 7.85 7.10 -10.08
CA GLU A 62 9.17 6.65 -9.62
C GLU A 62 9.11 6.19 -8.16
N LEU A 63 8.48 6.99 -7.28
CA LEU A 63 8.26 6.63 -5.89
C LEU A 63 7.46 5.32 -5.74
N ALA A 64 6.43 5.13 -6.54
CA ALA A 64 5.64 3.90 -6.54
C ALA A 64 6.45 2.66 -6.96
N ASN A 65 7.39 2.79 -7.90
CA ASN A 65 8.30 1.70 -8.25
C ASN A 65 9.28 1.40 -7.10
N GLU A 66 9.81 2.44 -6.45
CA GLU A 66 10.67 2.28 -5.28
C GLU A 66 9.93 1.61 -4.13
N GLU A 67 8.70 2.03 -3.86
CA GLU A 67 7.84 1.41 -2.85
C GLU A 67 7.63 -0.09 -3.14
N LEU A 68 7.35 -0.44 -4.39
CA LEU A 68 7.16 -1.85 -4.77
C LEU A 68 8.44 -2.67 -4.52
N GLY A 69 9.60 -2.09 -4.83
CA GLY A 69 10.90 -2.70 -4.54
C GLY A 69 11.12 -2.90 -3.04
N VAL A 70 10.97 -1.83 -2.24
CA VAL A 70 11.08 -1.89 -0.77
C VAL A 70 10.12 -2.91 -0.18
N ALA A 71 8.87 -2.97 -0.68
CA ALA A 71 7.90 -3.97 -0.22
C ALA A 71 8.40 -5.40 -0.45
N THR A 72 8.94 -5.69 -1.64
CA THR A 72 9.48 -7.02 -1.93
C THR A 72 10.78 -7.32 -1.18
N ASP A 73 11.63 -6.33 -0.98
CA ASP A 73 12.88 -6.49 -0.23
C ASP A 73 12.58 -6.78 1.25
N LEU A 74 11.62 -6.08 1.86
CA LEU A 74 11.17 -6.38 3.23
C LEU A 74 10.62 -7.80 3.36
N VAL A 75 9.88 -8.31 2.38
CA VAL A 75 9.39 -9.71 2.40
C VAL A 75 10.53 -10.71 2.26
N ASN A 76 11.58 -10.39 1.50
CA ASN A 76 12.69 -11.30 1.25
C ASN A 76 13.73 -11.29 2.38
N ASP A 77 14.00 -10.11 2.94
CA ASP A 77 15.11 -9.85 3.85
C ASP A 77 14.65 -9.82 5.32
N SER A 78 13.36 -9.57 5.56
CA SER A 78 12.74 -9.69 6.87
C SER A 78 11.85 -10.93 6.95
N ASN A 79 11.63 -11.47 8.15
CA ASN A 79 10.70 -12.59 8.37
C ASN A 79 9.22 -12.13 8.31
N LEU A 80 8.90 -11.22 7.40
CA LEU A 80 7.56 -10.66 7.24
C LEU A 80 6.82 -11.32 6.09
N SER A 81 5.54 -11.57 6.31
CA SER A 81 4.61 -11.94 5.26
C SER A 81 4.32 -10.76 4.32
N GLN A 82 3.83 -11.08 3.11
CA GLN A 82 3.44 -10.07 2.13
C GLN A 82 2.29 -9.20 2.65
N GLU A 83 1.41 -9.80 3.46
CA GLU A 83 0.30 -9.15 4.13
C GLU A 83 0.80 -8.16 5.19
N GLU A 84 1.74 -8.55 6.06
CA GLU A 84 2.32 -7.66 7.08
C GLU A 84 3.03 -6.45 6.45
N VAL A 85 3.78 -6.66 5.37
CA VAL A 85 4.44 -5.54 4.66
C VAL A 85 3.43 -4.61 4.02
N SER A 86 2.39 -5.15 3.37
CA SER A 86 1.33 -4.33 2.77
C SER A 86 0.57 -3.55 3.84
N GLN A 87 0.32 -4.15 5.01
CA GLN A 87 -0.31 -3.48 6.16
C GLN A 87 0.56 -2.35 6.67
N LEU A 88 1.86 -2.61 6.91
CA LEU A 88 2.81 -1.63 7.39
C LEU A 88 2.89 -0.40 6.46
N LEU A 89 3.02 -0.61 5.16
CA LEU A 89 3.07 0.50 4.18
C LEU A 89 1.78 1.32 4.19
N THR A 90 0.62 0.65 4.27
CA THR A 90 -0.68 1.31 4.30
C THR A 90 -0.87 2.16 5.57
N GLU A 91 -0.52 1.60 6.73
CA GLU A 91 -0.61 2.27 8.03
C GLU A 91 0.33 3.48 8.11
N ILE A 92 1.55 3.38 7.56
CA ILE A 92 2.46 4.53 7.50
C ILE A 92 1.92 5.61 6.57
N LYS A 93 1.40 5.27 5.38
CA LYS A 93 0.76 6.25 4.48
C LYS A 93 -0.40 6.97 5.16
N GLN A 94 -1.24 6.25 5.88
CA GLN A 94 -2.34 6.85 6.62
C GLN A 94 -1.83 7.78 7.71
N ALA A 95 -0.87 7.34 8.53
CA ALA A 95 -0.30 8.15 9.59
C ALA A 95 0.38 9.43 9.06
N ILE A 96 1.08 9.35 7.92
CA ILE A 96 1.64 10.52 7.22
C ILE A 96 0.52 11.44 6.75
N SER A 97 -0.56 10.87 6.21
CA SER A 97 -1.68 11.66 5.70
C SER A 97 -2.41 12.44 6.80
N GLU A 98 -2.54 11.83 7.97
CA GLU A 98 -3.22 12.42 9.13
C GLU A 98 -2.35 13.42 9.88
N ASN A 99 -1.08 13.07 10.12
CA ASN A 99 -0.19 13.90 10.93
C ASN A 99 0.55 14.96 10.11
N LYS A 100 0.62 14.81 8.78
CA LYS A 100 1.29 15.72 7.83
C LYS A 100 2.69 16.11 8.35
N PRO A 101 3.61 15.13 8.52
CA PRO A 101 4.92 15.35 9.12
C PRO A 101 5.69 16.45 8.39
N ALA A 102 6.39 17.31 9.13
CA ALA A 102 7.13 18.43 8.57
C ALA A 102 8.60 18.08 8.32
N THR A 103 9.15 17.15 9.09
CA THR A 103 10.58 16.84 9.13
C THR A 103 10.85 15.35 8.88
N LYS A 104 12.12 14.99 8.64
CA LYS A 104 12.53 13.58 8.53
C LYS A 104 12.37 12.88 9.87
N GLU A 105 12.62 13.58 10.96
CA GLU A 105 12.47 13.08 12.32
C GLU A 105 11.00 12.72 12.64
N ASP A 106 10.04 13.53 12.16
CA ASP A 106 8.61 13.21 12.28
C ASP A 106 8.25 11.92 11.51
N VAL A 107 8.82 11.74 10.30
CA VAL A 107 8.65 10.51 9.50
C VAL A 107 9.24 9.30 10.24
N GLU A 108 10.45 9.44 10.79
CA GLU A 108 11.08 8.39 11.57
C GLU A 108 10.24 8.00 12.80
N GLN A 109 9.66 8.98 13.49
CA GLN A 109 8.75 8.72 14.59
C GLN A 109 7.54 7.91 14.13
N ILE A 110 6.88 8.33 13.04
CA ILE A 110 5.72 7.61 12.47
C ILE A 110 6.09 6.17 12.12
N VAL A 111 7.22 5.94 11.44
CA VAL A 111 7.68 4.59 11.07
C VAL A 111 7.89 3.74 12.32
N ASN A 112 8.58 4.26 13.33
CA ASN A 112 8.82 3.53 14.58
C ASN A 112 7.52 3.23 15.36
N GLU A 113 6.57 4.16 15.35
CA GLU A 113 5.25 3.96 15.97
C GLU A 113 4.46 2.84 15.27
N GLN A 114 4.43 2.81 13.93
CA GLN A 114 3.73 1.75 13.19
C GLN A 114 4.40 0.39 13.33
N LEU A 115 5.75 0.33 13.31
CA LEU A 115 6.49 -0.90 13.58
C LEU A 115 6.13 -1.46 14.97
N LYS A 116 6.10 -0.59 15.99
CA LYS A 116 5.72 -0.98 17.34
C LYS A 116 4.24 -1.39 17.44
N LYS A 117 3.34 -0.68 16.75
CA LYS A 117 1.90 -0.97 16.70
C LYS A 117 1.62 -2.37 16.15
N LEU A 118 2.35 -2.76 15.12
CA LEU A 118 2.19 -4.04 14.42
C LEU A 118 3.06 -5.16 15.00
N ASP A 119 3.81 -4.91 16.08
CA ASP A 119 4.80 -5.84 16.65
C ASP A 119 5.83 -6.34 15.62
N ILE A 120 6.21 -5.46 14.68
CA ILE A 120 7.17 -5.73 13.62
C ILE A 120 8.56 -5.29 14.06
N SER A 121 9.52 -6.22 13.95
CA SER A 121 10.94 -5.96 14.17
C SER A 121 11.71 -6.02 12.85
N LEU A 122 12.37 -4.92 12.50
CA LEU A 122 13.18 -4.77 11.30
C LEU A 122 14.65 -4.55 11.64
N SER A 123 15.54 -4.86 10.70
CA SER A 123 16.94 -4.42 10.79
C SER A 123 17.02 -2.90 10.67
N ASP A 124 18.13 -2.31 11.14
CA ASP A 124 18.35 -0.85 10.99
C ASP A 124 18.38 -0.44 9.51
N ALA A 125 18.87 -1.31 8.61
CA ALA A 125 18.89 -1.07 7.18
C ALA A 125 17.48 -1.05 6.59
N ASP A 126 16.65 -2.05 6.93
CA ASP A 126 15.26 -2.15 6.47
C ASP A 126 14.40 -0.99 6.97
N LYS A 127 14.60 -0.60 8.24
CA LYS A 127 13.97 0.58 8.81
C LYS A 127 14.40 1.85 8.07
N GLN A 128 15.67 1.99 7.75
CA GLN A 128 16.16 3.15 7.01
C GLN A 128 15.55 3.22 5.60
N MET A 129 15.38 2.08 4.92
CA MET A 129 14.71 2.02 3.62
C MET A 129 13.27 2.56 3.70
N LEU A 130 12.52 2.20 4.74
CA LEU A 130 11.18 2.74 4.98
C LEU A 130 11.22 4.25 5.25
N ILE A 131 12.11 4.72 6.11
CA ILE A 131 12.23 6.14 6.45
C ILE A 131 12.55 6.96 5.19
N ASP A 132 13.48 6.49 4.36
CA ASP A 132 13.88 7.21 3.14
C ASP A 132 12.75 7.21 2.09
N LEU A 133 12.03 6.09 1.94
CA LEU A 133 10.86 5.99 1.07
C LEU A 133 9.79 7.03 1.46
N PHE A 134 9.45 7.09 2.74
CA PHE A 134 8.40 7.97 3.23
C PHE A 134 8.85 9.43 3.38
N GLU A 135 10.14 9.68 3.56
CA GLU A 135 10.70 11.02 3.44
C GLU A 135 10.59 11.54 2.01
N LYS A 136 10.88 10.70 1.00
CA LYS A 136 10.65 11.06 -0.41
C LYS A 136 9.17 11.33 -0.65
N MET A 137 8.27 10.47 -0.16
CA MET A 137 6.82 10.68 -0.27
C MET A 137 6.38 12.03 0.31
N ARG A 138 6.87 12.39 1.50
CA ARG A 138 6.59 13.69 2.15
C ARG A 138 7.07 14.87 1.29
N ASN A 139 8.19 14.73 0.60
CA ASN A 139 8.76 15.78 -0.24
C ASN A 139 8.03 15.96 -1.58
N LEU A 140 7.21 14.99 -1.99
CA LEU A 140 6.36 15.12 -3.17
C LEU A 140 5.10 15.93 -2.83
N ASN A 141 4.59 16.67 -3.82
CA ASN A 141 3.34 17.41 -3.70
C ASN A 141 2.12 16.46 -3.83
N ILE A 142 2.05 15.46 -2.96
CA ILE A 142 0.96 14.51 -2.87
C ILE A 142 -0.15 15.13 -2.02
N ASP A 143 -1.37 15.14 -2.55
CA ASP A 143 -2.55 15.50 -1.77
C ASP A 143 -2.88 14.33 -0.82
N PHE A 144 -2.37 14.44 0.41
CA PHE A 144 -2.56 13.42 1.42
C PHE A 144 -4.01 13.30 1.90
N ASP A 145 -4.81 14.38 1.79
CA ASP A 145 -6.24 14.29 2.08
C ASP A 145 -6.92 13.41 1.02
N GLN A 146 -6.54 13.58 -0.25
CA GLN A 146 -6.97 12.70 -1.34
C GLN A 146 -6.51 11.25 -1.16
N VAL A 147 -5.26 11.02 -0.75
CA VAL A 147 -4.75 9.65 -0.47
C VAL A 147 -5.57 8.99 0.64
N LYS A 148 -5.93 9.73 1.69
CA LYS A 148 -6.80 9.24 2.76
C LYS A 148 -8.20 8.88 2.25
N GLU A 149 -8.82 9.75 1.46
CA GLU A 149 -10.12 9.48 0.84
C GLU A 149 -10.06 8.23 -0.06
N GLN A 150 -9.01 8.10 -0.88
CA GLN A 150 -8.81 6.94 -1.74
C GLN A 150 -8.62 5.64 -0.95
N LEU A 151 -7.89 5.68 0.18
CA LEU A 151 -7.77 4.53 1.07
C LEU A 151 -9.11 4.14 1.70
N GLN A 152 -9.92 5.12 2.11
CA GLN A 152 -11.26 4.90 2.65
C GLN A 152 -12.21 4.33 1.58
N ASP A 153 -12.17 4.89 0.37
CA ASP A 153 -12.96 4.44 -0.77
C ASP A 153 -12.60 3.03 -1.19
N ILE A 154 -11.31 2.67 -1.18
CA ILE A 154 -10.87 1.28 -1.41
C ILE A 154 -11.48 0.37 -0.34
N ALA A 155 -11.35 0.72 0.94
CA ALA A 155 -11.89 -0.11 2.02
C ALA A 155 -13.42 -0.28 1.96
N ASN A 156 -14.15 0.77 1.60
CA ASN A 156 -15.61 0.72 1.42
C ASN A 156 -16.00 -0.06 0.15
N THR A 157 -15.34 0.22 -0.97
CA THR A 157 -15.59 -0.43 -2.27
C THR A 157 -15.33 -1.93 -2.17
N VAL A 158 -14.30 -2.35 -1.45
CA VAL A 158 -14.01 -3.77 -1.30
C VAL A 158 -15.10 -4.48 -0.50
N LYS A 159 -15.69 -3.84 0.52
CA LYS A 159 -16.85 -4.38 1.25
C LYS A 159 -18.07 -4.54 0.34
N ASP A 160 -18.32 -3.56 -0.52
CA ASP A 160 -19.51 -3.54 -1.39
C ASP A 160 -19.35 -4.44 -2.63
N LYS A 161 -18.13 -4.57 -3.18
CA LYS A 161 -17.88 -5.29 -4.43
C LYS A 161 -17.54 -6.78 -4.27
N MET A 162 -17.47 -7.28 -3.03
CA MET A 162 -17.25 -8.71 -2.74
C MET A 162 -18.32 -9.60 -3.41
N ASP A 163 -19.54 -9.07 -3.63
CA ASP A 163 -20.65 -9.81 -4.23
C ASP A 163 -20.84 -9.61 -5.74
N GLU A 164 -20.25 -8.57 -6.37
CA GLU A 164 -20.72 -8.09 -7.69
C GLU A 164 -19.77 -8.38 -8.88
N LEU A 165 -18.46 -8.50 -8.67
CA LEU A 165 -17.49 -8.39 -9.77
C LEU A 165 -17.10 -9.69 -10.51
N GLY A 166 -17.63 -10.86 -10.15
CA GLY A 166 -17.38 -12.11 -10.89
C GLY A 166 -15.91 -12.53 -11.02
N LEU A 167 -15.02 -11.92 -10.24
CA LEU A 167 -13.65 -12.36 -10.01
C LEU A 167 -13.65 -13.39 -8.87
N ASP A 168 -12.53 -14.10 -8.69
CA ASP A 168 -12.42 -15.16 -7.69
C ASP A 168 -12.80 -14.65 -6.29
N ALA A 169 -13.79 -15.29 -5.66
CA ALA A 169 -14.31 -14.87 -4.36
C ALA A 169 -13.21 -14.83 -3.29
N GLY A 170 -12.24 -15.76 -3.36
CA GLY A 170 -11.11 -15.80 -2.44
C GLY A 170 -10.10 -14.65 -2.64
N PHE A 171 -10.09 -13.98 -3.79
CA PHE A 171 -9.30 -12.77 -4.00
C PHE A 171 -9.95 -11.57 -3.33
N TRP A 172 -11.25 -11.35 -3.56
CA TRP A 172 -11.97 -10.24 -2.94
C TRP A 172 -12.11 -10.39 -1.43
N GLU A 173 -12.29 -11.61 -0.94
CA GLU A 173 -12.32 -11.90 0.48
C GLU A 173 -10.99 -11.54 1.16
N LYS A 174 -9.84 -11.81 0.52
CA LYS A 174 -8.53 -11.44 1.08
C LYS A 174 -8.30 -9.94 1.13
N VAL A 175 -8.56 -9.24 0.03
CA VAL A 175 -8.44 -7.78 -0.03
C VAL A 175 -9.44 -7.14 0.95
N GLY A 176 -10.66 -7.68 1.03
CA GLY A 176 -11.72 -7.19 1.91
C GLY A 176 -11.44 -7.41 3.37
N ASN A 177 -10.94 -8.59 3.72
CA ASN A 177 -10.50 -8.87 5.08
C ASN A 177 -9.30 -8.01 5.45
N PHE A 178 -8.31 -7.84 4.57
CA PHE A 178 -7.18 -6.94 4.82
C PHE A 178 -7.63 -5.52 5.17
N PHE A 179 -8.45 -4.89 4.31
CA PHE A 179 -8.93 -3.53 4.58
C PHE A 179 -9.96 -3.48 5.72
N SER A 180 -10.82 -4.49 5.88
CA SER A 180 -11.77 -4.54 6.99
C SER A 180 -11.08 -4.72 8.33
N ASP A 181 -10.06 -5.58 8.43
CA ASP A 181 -9.28 -5.83 9.63
C ASP A 181 -8.39 -4.64 9.98
N LEU A 182 -7.85 -3.94 8.97
CA LEU A 182 -7.22 -2.64 9.13
C LEU A 182 -8.18 -1.64 9.80
N PHE A 183 -9.40 -1.46 9.30
CA PHE A 183 -10.36 -0.52 9.89
C PHE A 183 -10.89 -0.95 11.27
N ASN A 184 -11.10 -2.26 11.48
CA ASN A 184 -11.58 -2.79 12.76
C ASN A 184 -10.51 -2.63 13.86
N SER A 185 -9.25 -2.93 13.57
CA SER A 185 -8.14 -2.77 14.51
C SER A 185 -7.86 -1.31 14.89
N ILE A 186 -8.14 -0.36 13.98
CA ILE A 186 -8.07 1.08 14.24
C ILE A 186 -9.23 1.55 15.15
N GLY A 187 -10.44 1.05 14.91
CA GLY A 187 -11.63 1.38 15.71
C GLY A 187 -11.48 0.98 17.19
N ASP A 188 -10.92 -0.19 17.45
CA ASP A 188 -10.68 -0.71 18.81
C ASP A 188 -9.60 0.09 19.55
N PHE A 189 -8.59 0.62 18.85
CA PHE A 189 -7.56 1.48 19.43
C PHE A 189 -8.10 2.87 19.84
N PHE A 190 -8.94 3.51 19.01
CA PHE A 190 -9.57 4.79 19.36
C PHE A 190 -10.70 4.63 20.38
N GLY A 191 -11.44 3.53 20.35
CA GLY A 191 -12.42 3.17 21.39
C GLY A 191 -11.79 2.98 22.76
N GLY A 192 -10.56 2.43 22.81
CA GLY A 192 -9.77 2.32 24.03
C GLY A 192 -9.15 3.65 24.50
N LEU A 193 -8.77 4.54 23.59
CA LEU A 193 -8.12 5.82 23.90
C LEU A 193 -9.12 6.93 24.29
N LEU A 194 -10.36 6.87 23.81
CA LEU A 194 -11.46 7.78 24.20
C LEU A 194 -12.40 7.20 25.27
N GLY A 195 -12.25 5.92 25.62
CA GLY A 195 -13.06 5.22 26.63
C GLY A 195 -12.42 5.16 28.02
N SER A 196 -11.35 5.92 28.28
CA SER A 196 -10.71 6.05 29.59
C SER A 196 -10.80 7.48 30.12
N GLU A 197 -12.04 7.92 30.39
CA GLU A 197 -12.35 8.94 31.39
C GLU A 197 -13.39 8.40 32.38
#